data_AF-X8DJF0-F1
#
_entry.id   AF-X8DJF0-F1
#
_cell.length_a   1.000
_cell.length_b   1.000
_cell.length_c   1.000
_cell.angle_alpha   90.00
_cell.angle_beta   90.00
_cell.angle_gamma   90.00
#
_symmetry.space_group_name_H-M   'P 1'
#
loop_
_entity.id
_entity.type
_entity.pdbx_description
1 polymer ?
#
loop_
_entity_poly.entity_id
_entity_poly.type
_entity_poly.pdbx_seq_one_letter_code
_entity_poly.pdbx_strand_id
1 'polypeptide(L)'
;MPIRPENRDRYPKDWPEISRRIRFGRAQGRCECEGECLRGTHLDRCTNVNGQPAYGTGSRVVLTVAHLNHTPEDCRDENLRAMCQGCHLHYDLEHHAQTRQRARTAALEAQMDSMFEVVTNA
;
A
#
# COMPACT_ATOMS: atom_id res chain seq x y z
N MET A 1 -1.34 -3.12 3.87
CA MET A 1 -2.77 -3.18 3.56
C MET A 1 -3.16 -4.57 3.07
N PRO A 2 -4.43 -5.02 3.20
CA PRO A 2 -4.89 -6.25 2.57
C PRO A 2 -4.79 -6.15 1.04
N ILE A 3 -4.36 -7.23 0.37
CA ILE A 3 -4.40 -7.31 -1.09
C ILE A 3 -5.85 -7.42 -1.51
N ARG A 4 -6.27 -6.55 -2.44
CA ARG A 4 -7.63 -6.60 -2.98
C ARG A 4 -7.83 -7.88 -3.80
N PRO A 5 -9.01 -8.52 -3.75
CA PRO A 5 -9.27 -9.75 -4.49
C PRO A 5 -8.88 -9.70 -5.97
N GLU A 6 -9.19 -8.59 -6.64
CA GLU A 6 -8.90 -8.35 -8.07
C GLU A 6 -7.41 -8.24 -8.40
N ASN A 7 -6.54 -8.00 -7.40
CA ASN A 7 -5.10 -7.87 -7.60
C ASN A 7 -4.33 -9.13 -7.24
N ARG A 8 -4.99 -10.20 -6.76
CA ARG A 8 -4.29 -11.39 -6.23
C ARG A 8 -3.36 -12.04 -7.27
N ASP A 9 -3.77 -12.07 -8.53
CA ASP A 9 -3.01 -12.69 -9.62
C ASP A 9 -1.77 -11.89 -10.03
N ARG A 10 -1.66 -10.64 -9.59
CA ARG A 10 -0.47 -9.79 -9.80
C ARG A 10 0.69 -10.15 -8.88
N TYR A 11 0.42 -10.94 -7.84
CA TYR A 11 1.41 -11.40 -6.88
C TYR A 11 1.88 -12.81 -7.25
N PRO A 12 3.15 -13.15 -6.97
CA PRO A 12 3.63 -14.50 -7.20
C PRO A 12 2.93 -15.50 -6.25
N LYS A 13 2.87 -16.78 -6.66
CA LYS A 13 2.15 -17.83 -5.91
C LYS A 13 2.71 -18.03 -4.49
N ASP A 14 4.00 -17.78 -4.30
CA ASP A 14 4.72 -17.85 -3.02
C ASP A 14 4.71 -16.53 -2.24
N TRP A 15 3.84 -15.59 -2.59
CA TRP A 15 3.66 -14.35 -1.84
C TRP A 15 3.44 -14.56 -0.32
N PRO A 16 2.68 -15.57 0.16
CA PRO A 16 2.56 -15.82 1.59
C PRO A 16 3.92 -16.05 2.28
N GLU A 17 4.83 -16.75 1.60
CA GLU A 17 6.20 -17.04 2.05
C GLU A 17 7.05 -15.78 2.07
N ILE A 18 7.05 -15.04 0.97
CA ILE A 18 7.76 -13.75 0.85
C ILE A 18 7.28 -12.81 1.94
N SER A 19 5.97 -12.63 2.08
CA SER A 19 5.36 -11.74 3.08
C SER A 19 5.75 -12.10 4.51
N ARG A 20 5.80 -13.39 4.84
CA ARG A 20 6.17 -13.89 6.16
C ARG A 20 7.65 -13.67 6.43
N ARG A 21 8.52 -13.98 5.46
CA ARG A 21 9.97 -13.75 5.54
C ARG A 21 10.28 -12.28 5.77
N ILE A 22 9.64 -11.38 5.01
CA ILE A 22 9.84 -9.93 5.16
C ILE A 22 9.39 -9.46 6.55
N ARG A 23 8.16 -9.80 6.97
CA ARG A 23 7.59 -9.27 8.23
C ARG A 23 8.18 -9.86 9.51
N PHE A 24 8.51 -11.14 9.50
CA PHE A 24 8.87 -11.86 10.73
C PHE A 24 10.26 -12.46 10.70
N GLY A 25 10.84 -12.71 9.51
CA GLY A 25 12.24 -13.12 9.37
C GLY A 25 13.17 -11.92 9.39
N ARG A 26 13.12 -11.09 8.35
CA ARG A 26 14.00 -9.92 8.17
C ARG A 26 13.68 -8.81 9.18
N ALA A 27 12.42 -8.39 9.21
CA ALA A 27 11.98 -7.29 10.05
C ALA A 27 11.83 -7.67 11.54
N GLN A 28 11.85 -8.97 11.87
CA GLN A 28 11.67 -9.50 13.23
C GLN A 28 10.40 -8.97 13.93
N GLY A 29 9.33 -8.76 13.16
CA GLY A 29 8.07 -8.22 13.70
C GLY A 29 8.09 -6.73 14.02
N ARG A 30 9.18 -5.99 13.73
CA ARG A 30 9.28 -4.54 13.91
C ARG A 30 9.21 -3.81 12.58
N CYS A 31 8.41 -2.75 12.51
CA CYS A 31 8.32 -1.87 11.34
C CYS A 31 9.73 -1.45 10.85
N GLU A 32 9.97 -1.55 9.55
CA GLU A 32 11.23 -1.19 8.86
C GLU A 32 11.23 0.24 8.31
N CYS A 33 10.13 0.98 8.46
CA CYS A 33 10.05 2.38 8.03
C CYS A 33 11.05 3.23 8.81
N GLU A 34 11.92 3.95 8.11
CA GLU A 34 12.95 4.87 8.63
C GLU A 34 12.61 6.35 8.36
N GLY A 35 11.54 6.62 7.61
CA GLY A 35 11.07 7.99 7.36
C GLY A 35 10.25 8.13 6.09
N GLU A 36 10.18 7.08 5.28
CA GLU A 36 9.49 7.03 3.99
C GLU A 36 8.01 7.43 4.12
N CYS A 37 7.40 7.18 5.28
CA CYS A 37 6.01 7.52 5.52
C CYS A 37 5.74 9.00 5.86
N LEU A 38 6.75 9.87 5.91
CA LEU A 38 6.65 11.35 6.04
C LEU A 38 5.80 11.92 7.19
N ARG A 39 5.37 11.07 8.13
CA ARG A 39 4.51 11.46 9.27
C ARG A 39 5.24 12.25 10.36
N GLY A 40 6.59 12.30 10.34
CA GLY A 40 7.38 13.02 11.35
C GLY A 40 7.27 12.48 12.79
N THR A 41 6.68 11.30 12.99
CA THR A 41 6.40 10.78 14.34
C THR A 41 7.50 9.88 14.91
N HIS A 42 8.52 9.58 14.12
CA HIS A 42 9.71 8.84 14.53
C HIS A 42 10.90 9.43 13.77
N LEU A 43 12.04 9.56 14.44
CA LEU A 43 13.26 10.14 13.87
C LEU A 43 14.12 9.06 13.18
N ASP A 44 14.08 7.84 13.71
CA ASP A 44 14.79 6.68 13.17
C ASP A 44 13.78 5.61 12.73
N ARG A 45 14.23 4.35 12.63
CA ARG A 45 13.36 3.20 12.39
C ARG A 45 12.16 3.19 13.36
N CYS A 46 10.96 3.18 12.81
CA CYS A 46 9.68 3.11 13.51
C CYS A 46 9.70 2.04 14.62
N THR A 47 9.17 2.39 15.79
CA THR A 47 9.21 1.52 17.00
C THR A 47 8.04 0.54 17.07
N ASN A 48 7.05 0.65 16.18
CA ASN A 48 5.89 -0.24 16.18
C ASN A 48 6.28 -1.70 15.92
N VAL A 49 5.84 -2.58 16.82
CA VAL A 49 6.02 -4.03 16.77
C VAL A 49 4.66 -4.71 16.55
N ASN A 50 4.60 -5.71 15.68
CA ASN A 50 3.38 -6.44 15.36
C ASN A 50 2.68 -6.97 16.62
N GLY A 51 1.37 -6.74 16.71
CA GLY A 51 0.53 -7.17 17.84
C GLY A 51 0.61 -6.27 19.08
N GLN A 52 1.60 -5.38 19.18
CA GLN A 52 1.74 -4.44 20.29
C GLN A 52 0.88 -3.18 20.08
N PRO A 53 0.64 -2.39 21.14
CA PRO A 53 0.02 -1.08 20.99
C PRO A 53 0.89 -0.14 20.14
N ALA A 54 0.28 0.54 19.18
CA ALA A 54 0.95 1.52 18.34
C ALA A 54 1.29 2.75 19.17
N TYR A 55 2.50 3.29 19.02
CA TYR A 55 2.84 4.57 19.65
C TYR A 55 1.91 5.67 19.11
N GLY A 56 1.44 6.55 19.99
CA GLY A 56 0.50 7.63 19.68
C GLY A 56 -0.98 7.24 19.74
N THR A 57 -1.40 6.16 19.06
CA THR A 57 -2.85 5.79 18.97
C THR A 57 -3.27 4.68 19.95
N GLY A 58 -2.34 3.88 20.45
CA GLY A 58 -2.64 2.69 21.28
C GLY A 58 -3.31 1.53 20.54
N SER A 59 -3.68 1.70 19.26
CA SER A 59 -4.30 0.64 18.46
C SER A 59 -3.36 -0.55 18.24
N ARG A 60 -3.90 -1.77 18.10
CA ARG A 60 -3.08 -2.96 17.84
C ARG A 60 -2.34 -2.83 16.52
N VAL A 61 -1.02 -2.90 16.52
CA VAL A 61 -0.18 -2.87 15.33
C VAL A 61 -0.39 -4.12 14.49
N VAL A 62 -0.56 -3.93 13.18
CA VAL A 62 -0.57 -4.98 12.17
C VAL A 62 0.55 -4.67 11.16
N LEU A 63 1.52 -5.57 11.05
CA LEU A 63 2.54 -5.48 10.00
C LEU A 63 2.02 -6.04 8.68
N THR A 64 2.33 -5.30 7.62
CA THR A 64 2.10 -5.66 6.22
C THR A 64 3.38 -5.40 5.41
N VAL A 65 3.40 -5.78 4.14
CA VAL A 65 4.53 -5.49 3.24
C VAL A 65 4.13 -4.41 2.26
N ALA A 66 4.91 -3.33 2.21
CA ALA A 66 4.79 -2.24 1.24
C ALA A 66 5.74 -2.48 0.06
N HIS A 67 5.30 -2.14 -1.15
CA HIS A 67 6.16 -2.06 -2.34
C HIS A 67 6.55 -0.60 -2.52
N LEU A 68 7.84 -0.28 -2.46
CA LEU A 68 8.31 1.11 -2.50
C LEU A 68 8.07 1.78 -3.87
N ASN A 69 7.96 1.00 -4.93
CA ASN A 69 7.58 1.52 -6.25
C ASN A 69 6.08 1.36 -6.58
N HIS A 70 5.25 0.93 -5.62
CA HIS A 70 3.82 0.64 -5.81
C HIS A 70 3.50 -0.37 -6.93
N THR A 71 4.46 -1.22 -7.34
CA THR A 71 4.29 -2.26 -8.36
C THR A 71 4.23 -3.64 -7.69
N PRO A 72 3.05 -4.27 -7.56
CA PRO A 72 2.85 -5.60 -6.98
C PRO A 72 3.76 -6.72 -7.50
N GLU A 73 4.11 -6.65 -8.79
CA GLU A 73 4.93 -7.66 -9.47
C GLU A 73 6.41 -7.60 -9.03
N ASP A 74 6.87 -6.44 -8.55
CA ASP A 74 8.27 -6.24 -8.16
C ASP A 74 8.51 -6.66 -6.70
N CYS A 75 8.70 -7.96 -6.51
CA CYS A 75 8.93 -8.57 -5.20
C CYS A 75 10.42 -8.65 -4.79
N ARG A 76 11.32 -7.85 -5.41
CA ARG A 76 12.74 -7.81 -5.00
C ARG A 76 12.88 -7.28 -3.58
N ASP A 77 13.85 -7.81 -2.83
CA ASP A 77 14.03 -7.52 -1.39
C ASP A 77 14.17 -6.03 -1.08
N GLU A 78 14.89 -5.32 -1.94
CA GLU A 78 15.14 -3.87 -1.87
C GLU A 78 13.89 -3.03 -2.14
N ASN A 79 12.88 -3.57 -2.84
CA ASN A 79 11.61 -2.89 -3.10
C ASN A 79 10.55 -3.18 -2.02
N LEU A 80 10.76 -4.19 -1.18
CA LEU A 80 9.82 -4.59 -0.14
C LEU A 80 10.20 -4.00 1.21
N ARG A 81 9.22 -3.51 1.97
CA ARG A 81 9.41 -3.02 3.34
C ARG A 81 8.34 -3.59 4.26
N ALA A 82 8.70 -4.15 5.41
CA ALA A 82 7.73 -4.48 6.44
C ALA A 82 7.26 -3.19 7.13
N MET A 83 5.99 -2.81 6.97
CA MET A 83 5.46 -1.57 7.54
C MET A 83 4.24 -1.82 8.43
N CYS A 84 4.17 -1.09 9.54
CA CYS A 84 2.94 -1.03 10.33
C CYS A 84 1.83 -0.36 9.53
N GLN A 85 0.58 -0.64 9.87
CA GLN A 85 -0.58 -0.12 9.15
C GLN A 85 -0.57 1.41 9.07
N GLY A 86 -0.09 2.09 10.11
CA GLY A 86 0.07 3.54 10.08
C GLY A 86 1.06 3.99 9.02
N CYS A 87 2.32 3.56 9.12
CA CYS A 87 3.39 3.98 8.20
C CYS A 87 3.03 3.63 6.76
N HIS A 88 2.51 2.42 6.53
CA HIS A 88 2.10 1.98 5.19
C HIS A 88 1.00 2.89 4.62
N LEU A 89 -0.06 3.18 5.38
CA LEU A 89 -1.13 4.06 4.92
C LEU A 89 -0.64 5.47 4.57
N HIS A 90 0.34 5.99 5.32
CA HIS A 90 0.91 7.30 5.04
C HIS A 90 1.82 7.30 3.82
N TYR A 91 2.60 6.23 3.65
CA TYR A 91 3.42 6.03 2.45
C TYR A 91 2.56 6.03 1.17
N ASP A 92 1.41 5.34 1.22
CA ASP A 92 0.52 5.21 0.07
C ASP A 92 -0.37 6.44 -0.19
N LEU A 93 -0.33 7.49 0.64
CA LEU A 93 -1.30 8.61 0.59
C LEU A 93 -1.38 9.26 -0.79
N GLU A 94 -0.22 9.61 -1.35
CA GLU A 94 -0.13 10.27 -2.65
C GLU A 94 -0.53 9.32 -3.78
N HIS A 95 -0.03 8.08 -3.76
CA HIS A 95 -0.39 7.07 -4.75
C HIS A 95 -1.91 6.81 -4.77
N HIS A 96 -2.54 6.76 -3.60
CA HIS A 96 -3.99 6.66 -3.48
C HIS A 96 -4.71 7.91 -3.98
N ALA A 97 -4.19 9.11 -3.74
CA ALA A 97 -4.77 10.34 -4.29
C ALA A 97 -4.75 10.34 -5.83
N GLN A 98 -3.61 10.00 -6.43
CA GLN A 98 -3.44 9.88 -7.88
C GLN A 98 -4.39 8.82 -8.47
N THR A 99 -4.49 7.65 -7.84
CA THR A 99 -5.37 6.57 -8.29
C THR A 99 -6.85 7.00 -8.25
N ARG A 100 -7.28 7.67 -7.17
CA ARG A 100 -8.65 8.21 -7.06
C ARG A 100 -8.93 9.26 -8.13
N GLN A 101 -7.97 10.14 -8.42
CA GLN A 101 -8.11 11.15 -9.46
C GLN A 101 -8.27 10.51 -10.84
N ARG A 102 -7.40 9.54 -11.20
CA ARG A 102 -7.50 8.81 -12.47
C ARG A 102 -8.84 8.10 -12.64
N ALA A 103 -9.31 7.42 -11.59
CA ALA A 103 -10.61 6.76 -11.62
C ALA A 103 -11.77 7.75 -11.83
N ARG A 104 -11.71 8.93 -11.19
CA ARG A 104 -12.70 10.00 -11.38
C ARG A 104 -12.67 10.55 -12.80
N THR A 105 -11.49 10.82 -13.34
CA THR A 105 -11.33 11.32 -14.72
C THR A 105 -11.88 10.30 -15.73
N ALA A 106 -11.50 9.02 -15.62
CA ALA A 106 -11.99 7.98 -16.51
C ALA A 106 -13.53 7.81 -16.45
N ALA A 107 -14.13 7.94 -15.26
CA ALA A 107 -15.58 7.88 -15.11
C ALA A 107 -16.29 9.08 -15.76
N LEU A 108 -15.70 10.28 -15.70
CA LEU A 108 -16.23 11.47 -16.37
C LEU A 108 -16.10 11.36 -17.89
N GLU A 109 -14.94 10.90 -18.38
CA GLU A 109 -14.70 10.66 -19.80
C GLU A 109 -15.69 9.64 -20.37
N ALA A 110 -15.92 8.52 -19.67
CA ALA A 110 -16.92 7.52 -20.09
C ALA A 110 -18.35 8.08 -20.14
N GLN A 111 -18.71 8.99 -19.22
CA GLN A 111 -20.02 9.67 -19.25
C GLN A 111 -20.12 10.66 -20.42
N MET A 112 -19.05 11.37 -20.75
CA MET A 112 -19.00 12.29 -21.88
C MET A 112 -19.08 11.53 -23.21
N ASP A 113 -18.34 10.44 -23.35
CA ASP A 113 -18.33 9.59 -24.55
C ASP A 113 -19.73 9.00 -24.82
N SER A 114 -20.37 8.49 -23.76
CA SER A 114 -21.76 8.04 -23.80
C SER A 114 -22.76 9.14 -24.20
N MET A 115 -22.48 10.42 -23.98
CA MET A 115 -23.34 11.52 -24.45
C MET A 115 -23.10 11.87 -25.92
N PHE A 116 -21.88 11.70 -26.44
CA PHE A 116 -21.58 11.96 -27.85
C PHE A 116 -22.14 10.88 -28.79
N GLU A 117 -22.17 9.62 -28.36
CA GLU A 117 -22.78 8.52 -29.14
C GLU A 117 -24.31 8.67 -29.32
N VAL A 118 -24.99 9.38 -28.41
CA VAL A 118 -26.44 9.63 -28.50
C VAL A 118 -26.76 10.73 -29.53
N VAL A 119 -25.83 11.64 -29.81
CA VAL A 119 -26.06 12.79 -30.71
C VAL A 119 -25.76 12.44 -32.18
N THR A 120 -24.92 11.44 -32.46
CA THR A 120 -24.56 11.03 -33.83
C THR A 120 -25.53 10.04 -34.47
N ASN A 121 -26.53 9.56 -33.73
CA ASN A 121 -27.53 8.60 -34.19
C ASN A 121 -28.94 9.22 -34.43
N ALA A 122 -29.02 10.55 -34.59
CA ALA A 122 -30.24 11.29 -34.95
C ALA A 122 -30.08 11.96 -36.31
#